data_AF-A0A923EQ23-F1
#
_entry.id   AF-A0A923EQ23-F1
#
_cell.length_a   1.000
_cell.length_b   1.000
_cell.length_c   1.000
_cell.angle_alpha   90.00
_cell.angle_beta   90.00
_cell.angle_gamma   90.00
#
_symmetry.space_group_name_H-M   'P 1'
#
loop_
_entity.id
_entity.type
_entity.pdbx_description
1 polymer ?
#
loop_
_entity_poly.entity_id
_entity_poly.type
_entity_poly.pdbx_seq_one_letter_code
_entity_poly.pdbx_strand_id
1 'polypeptide(L)'
;MARAKDGLDIEDAYRLVSDVLAGAVRETLAEPGPDPARFAVRQLTAVDDELPEEATPPGWSLAFLVLADWYDAARTALSGTDDRAERALGWIERNLGRRYAARARYTITPLVDPANARETSLYVEALGEDFLPTMVWTVAGLVAEFPADDADEVWPRTRADEARTRT
;
A
#
# COMPACT_ATOMS: atom_id res chain seq x y z
N MET A 1 -10.11 31.72 -6.06
CA MET A 1 -8.98 31.20 -6.84
C MET A 1 -8.00 30.34 -6.05
N ALA A 2 -7.85 30.49 -4.72
CA ALA A 2 -6.98 29.63 -3.90
C ALA A 2 -7.42 28.14 -3.86
N ARG A 3 -8.72 27.89 -3.70
CA ARG A 3 -9.30 26.53 -3.54
C ARG A 3 -9.08 25.56 -4.71
N ALA A 4 -8.90 26.07 -5.93
CA ALA A 4 -8.62 25.24 -7.11
C ALA A 4 -7.12 24.92 -7.25
N LYS A 5 -6.25 25.74 -6.67
CA LYS A 5 -4.80 25.53 -6.66
C LYS A 5 -4.42 24.49 -5.61
N ASP A 6 -5.06 24.53 -4.44
CA ASP A 6 -4.86 23.56 -3.36
C ASP A 6 -5.36 22.14 -3.73
N GLY A 7 -6.43 22.04 -4.54
CA GLY A 7 -6.94 20.75 -5.02
C GLY A 7 -6.02 20.06 -6.03
N LEU A 8 -5.45 20.84 -6.96
CA LEU A 8 -4.46 20.33 -7.93
C LEU A 8 -3.15 19.88 -7.24
N ASP A 9 -2.74 20.57 -6.17
CA ASP A 9 -1.53 20.24 -5.40
C ASP A 9 -1.65 18.88 -4.68
N ILE A 10 -2.82 18.59 -4.10
CA ILE A 10 -3.07 17.31 -3.41
C ILE A 10 -3.19 16.15 -4.41
N GLU A 11 -3.84 16.35 -5.56
CA GLU A 11 -3.92 15.32 -6.60
C GLU A 11 -2.55 14.98 -7.19
N ASP A 12 -1.72 16.00 -7.43
CA ASP A 12 -0.34 15.80 -7.89
C ASP A 12 0.52 15.08 -6.84
N ALA A 13 0.39 15.43 -5.56
CA ALA A 13 1.07 14.75 -4.46
C ALA A 13 0.61 13.28 -4.36
N TYR A 14 -0.69 13.00 -4.41
CA TYR A 14 -1.23 11.64 -4.40
C TYR A 14 -0.67 10.82 -5.56
N ARG A 15 -0.66 11.38 -6.77
CA ARG A 15 -0.14 10.71 -7.96
C ARG A 15 1.35 10.41 -7.84
N LEU A 16 2.15 11.35 -7.33
CA LEU A 16 3.58 11.15 -7.10
C LEU A 16 3.83 10.00 -6.11
N VAL A 17 3.12 9.97 -4.99
CA VAL A 17 3.23 8.91 -3.99
C VAL A 17 2.78 7.56 -4.57
N SER A 18 1.67 7.54 -5.31
CA SER A 18 1.14 6.38 -6.03
C SER A 18 2.13 5.83 -7.06
N ASP A 19 2.85 6.69 -7.77
CA ASP A 19 3.91 6.30 -8.71
C ASP A 19 5.09 5.63 -7.99
N VAL A 20 5.58 6.21 -6.90
CA VAL A 20 6.68 5.66 -6.10
C VAL A 20 6.29 4.30 -5.51
N LEU A 21 5.11 4.18 -4.92
CA LEU A 21 4.62 2.92 -4.37
C LEU A 21 4.41 1.84 -5.44
N ALA A 22 3.96 2.22 -6.65
CA ALA A 22 3.81 1.28 -7.75
C ALA A 22 5.16 0.78 -8.25
N GLY A 23 6.17 1.67 -8.30
CA GLY A 23 7.56 1.30 -8.50
C GLY A 23 8.03 0.27 -7.46
N ALA A 24 7.78 0.54 -6.17
CA ALA A 24 8.15 -0.35 -5.07
C ALA A 24 7.50 -1.74 -5.18
N VAL A 25 6.24 -1.82 -5.60
CA VAL A 25 5.55 -3.09 -5.88
C VAL A 25 6.25 -3.84 -7.01
N ARG A 26 6.52 -3.18 -8.14
CA ARG A 26 7.20 -3.80 -9.29
C ARG A 26 8.60 -4.29 -8.94
N GLU A 27 9.37 -3.49 -8.22
CA GLU A 27 10.71 -3.88 -7.75
C GLU A 27 10.64 -5.06 -6.77
N THR A 28 9.68 -5.06 -5.84
CA THR A 28 9.44 -6.20 -4.92
C THR A 28 9.04 -7.48 -5.68
N LEU A 29 8.36 -7.37 -6.81
CA LEU A 29 8.03 -8.51 -7.67
C LEU A 29 9.23 -9.01 -8.47
N ALA A 30 10.05 -8.09 -9.00
CA ALA A 30 11.21 -8.40 -9.83
C ALA A 30 12.40 -8.94 -9.02
N GLU A 31 12.65 -8.37 -7.85
CA GLU A 31 13.68 -8.78 -6.90
C GLU A 31 13.04 -9.03 -5.53
N PRO A 32 12.47 -10.24 -5.31
CA PRO A 32 11.72 -10.52 -4.10
C PRO A 32 12.56 -10.42 -2.84
N GLY A 33 12.21 -9.43 -2.02
CA GLY A 33 12.87 -9.10 -0.78
C GLY A 33 12.12 -8.00 -0.06
N PRO A 34 12.42 -7.77 1.24
CA PRO A 34 11.76 -6.74 2.01
C PRO A 34 12.21 -5.32 1.62
N ASP A 35 13.42 -5.19 1.06
CA ASP A 35 14.13 -3.94 0.96
C ASP A 35 13.61 -2.96 -0.12
N PRO A 36 13.11 -3.38 -1.30
CA PRO A 36 12.54 -2.44 -2.27
C PRO A 36 11.38 -1.62 -1.69
N ALA A 37 10.44 -2.28 -1.01
CA ALA A 37 9.35 -1.61 -0.32
C ALA A 37 9.83 -0.68 0.80
N ARG A 38 10.80 -1.13 1.61
CA ARG A 38 11.37 -0.31 2.69
C ARG A 38 12.08 0.92 2.17
N PHE A 39 12.85 0.77 1.09
CA PHE A 39 13.59 1.86 0.48
C PHE A 39 12.63 2.93 -0.04
N ALA A 40 11.61 2.54 -0.82
CA ALA A 40 10.62 3.46 -1.34
C ALA A 40 9.82 4.15 -0.22
N VAL A 41 9.35 3.40 0.79
CA VAL A 41 8.66 3.99 1.94
C VAL A 41 9.57 4.98 2.67
N ARG A 42 10.83 4.64 2.94
CA ARG A 42 11.77 5.55 3.61
C ARG A 42 11.96 6.84 2.81
N GLN A 43 12.02 6.77 1.48
CA GLN A 43 12.08 7.98 0.65
C GLN A 43 10.82 8.84 0.78
N LEU A 44 9.64 8.22 0.81
CA LEU A 44 8.37 8.92 0.97
C LEU A 44 8.22 9.57 2.34
N THR A 45 8.71 8.93 3.40
CA THR A 45 8.60 9.44 4.78
C THR A 45 9.75 10.35 5.18
N ALA A 46 10.85 10.43 4.40
CA ALA A 46 11.98 11.31 4.71
C ALA A 46 11.58 12.81 4.76
N VAL A 47 10.51 13.20 4.05
CA VAL A 47 9.96 14.56 4.12
C VAL A 47 9.38 14.89 5.50
N ASP A 48 9.06 13.87 6.29
CA ASP A 48 8.50 14.02 7.62
C ASP A 48 9.59 14.31 8.67
N ASP A 49 10.85 13.93 8.40
CA ASP A 49 11.98 14.10 9.33
C ASP A 49 12.32 15.58 9.60
N GLU A 50 11.93 16.47 8.70
CA GLU A 50 12.17 17.92 8.82
C GLU A 50 11.04 18.64 9.60
N LEU A 51 9.99 17.93 10.01
CA LEU A 51 8.83 18.52 10.68
C LEU A 51 8.95 18.49 12.21
N PRO A 52 8.26 19.40 12.92
CA PRO A 52 8.11 19.30 14.37
C PRO A 52 7.46 17.97 14.78
N GLU A 53 7.86 17.41 15.92
CA GLU A 53 7.36 16.10 16.41
C GLU A 53 5.83 16.07 16.56
N GLU A 54 5.17 17.22 16.81
CA GLU A 54 3.72 17.30 16.97
C GLU A 54 2.96 17.47 15.65
N ALA A 55 3.65 17.64 14.52
CA ALA A 55 3.02 17.77 13.21
C ALA A 55 2.55 16.41 12.70
N THR A 56 1.39 16.37 12.03
CA THR A 56 0.95 15.17 11.31
C THR A 56 1.91 14.94 10.13
N PRO A 57 2.57 13.77 10.02
CA PRO A 57 3.56 13.50 8.98
C PRO A 57 2.87 13.35 7.60
N PRO A 58 2.99 14.33 6.68
CA PRO A 58 2.29 14.30 5.40
C PRO A 58 2.75 13.15 4.49
N GLY A 59 4.04 12.82 4.47
CA GLY A 59 4.59 11.74 3.64
C GLY A 59 4.03 10.37 4.07
N TRP A 60 4.13 10.06 5.35
CA TRP A 60 3.58 8.84 5.93
C TRP A 60 2.06 8.76 5.75
N SER A 61 1.33 9.85 6.06
CA SER A 61 -0.14 9.86 5.99
C SER A 61 -0.65 9.68 4.57
N LEU A 62 0.01 10.32 3.59
CA LEU A 62 -0.36 10.20 2.18
C LEU A 62 -0.02 8.82 1.63
N ALA A 63 1.13 8.24 1.98
CA ALA A 63 1.48 6.87 1.60
C ALA A 63 0.48 5.86 2.18
N PHE A 64 0.09 6.02 3.45
CA PHE A 64 -0.95 5.18 4.06
C PHE A 64 -2.29 5.31 3.32
N LEU A 65 -2.72 6.52 3.01
CA LEU A 65 -3.98 6.77 2.29
C LEU A 65 -3.99 6.10 0.92
N VAL A 66 -2.91 6.25 0.13
CA VAL A 66 -2.79 5.61 -1.18
C VAL A 66 -2.88 4.08 -1.07
N LEU A 67 -2.16 3.49 -0.11
CA LEU A 67 -2.19 2.04 0.09
C LEU A 67 -3.55 1.55 0.59
N ALA A 68 -4.23 2.33 1.43
CA ALA A 68 -5.59 2.04 1.88
C ALA A 68 -6.59 2.05 0.71
N ASP A 69 -6.49 3.03 -0.20
CA ASP A 69 -7.31 3.08 -1.41
C ASP A 69 -7.09 1.83 -2.28
N TRP A 70 -5.83 1.38 -2.43
CA TRP A 70 -5.51 0.17 -3.21
C TRP A 70 -6.06 -1.10 -2.55
N TYR A 71 -6.00 -1.17 -1.22
CA TYR A 71 -6.59 -2.26 -0.46
C TYR A 71 -8.12 -2.31 -0.65
N ASP A 72 -8.79 -1.17 -0.61
CA ASP A 72 -10.24 -1.11 -0.81
C ASP A 72 -10.64 -1.49 -2.24
N ALA A 73 -9.86 -1.02 -3.22
CA ALA A 73 -10.02 -1.39 -4.61
C ALA A 73 -9.82 -2.90 -4.83
N ALA A 74 -8.79 -3.48 -4.19
CA ALA A 74 -8.52 -4.92 -4.24
C ALA A 74 -9.62 -5.74 -3.58
N ARG A 75 -10.08 -5.33 -2.39
CA ARG A 75 -11.21 -5.96 -1.68
C ARG A 75 -12.46 -5.99 -2.53
N THR A 76 -12.76 -4.87 -3.21
CA THR A 76 -13.94 -4.77 -4.08
C THR A 76 -13.80 -5.63 -5.33
N ALA A 77 -12.64 -5.61 -5.98
CA ALA A 77 -12.39 -6.39 -7.19
C ALA A 77 -12.39 -7.91 -6.93
N LEU A 78 -11.95 -8.33 -5.74
CA LEU A 78 -11.80 -9.74 -5.35
C LEU A 78 -12.89 -10.21 -4.37
N SER A 79 -14.05 -9.56 -4.36
CA SER A 79 -15.11 -9.86 -3.38
C SER A 79 -15.64 -11.29 -3.45
N GLY A 80 -15.49 -11.97 -4.60
CA GLY A 80 -15.85 -13.38 -4.79
C GLY A 80 -14.72 -14.38 -4.54
N THR A 81 -13.57 -13.92 -4.04
CA THR A 81 -12.38 -14.74 -3.79
C THR A 81 -12.08 -14.75 -2.29
N ASP A 82 -12.53 -15.80 -1.61
CA ASP A 82 -12.45 -15.90 -0.16
C ASP A 82 -11.02 -16.08 0.37
N ASP A 83 -10.11 -16.65 -0.43
CA ASP A 83 -8.73 -16.97 -0.04
C ASP A 83 -7.70 -15.89 -0.45
N ARG A 84 -8.15 -14.70 -0.88
CA ARG A 84 -7.28 -13.63 -1.39
C ARG A 84 -6.19 -13.20 -0.40
N ALA A 85 -6.54 -13.14 0.88
CA ALA A 85 -5.61 -12.75 1.94
C ALA A 85 -4.58 -13.86 2.21
N GLU A 86 -5.04 -15.12 2.30
CA GLU A 86 -4.19 -16.29 2.48
C GLU A 86 -3.20 -16.46 1.32
N ARG A 87 -3.65 -16.24 0.08
CA ARG A 87 -2.81 -16.33 -1.11
C ARG A 87 -1.72 -15.24 -1.11
N ALA A 88 -2.08 -14.00 -0.81
CA ALA A 88 -1.10 -12.91 -0.69
C ALA A 88 -0.08 -13.18 0.42
N LEU A 89 -0.51 -13.62 1.61
CA LEU A 89 0.40 -14.01 2.70
C LEU A 89 1.28 -15.20 2.31
N GLY A 90 0.73 -16.18 1.61
CA GLY A 90 1.47 -17.34 1.11
C GLY A 90 2.54 -16.93 0.11
N TRP A 91 2.25 -15.96 -0.76
CA TRP A 91 3.24 -15.38 -1.65
C TRP A 91 4.38 -14.69 -0.88
N ILE A 92 4.04 -13.86 0.12
CA ILE A 92 5.05 -13.19 0.98
C ILE A 92 5.90 -14.24 1.70
N GLU A 93 5.30 -15.29 2.25
CA GLU A 93 6.02 -16.34 2.97
C GLU A 93 7.02 -17.07 2.06
N ARG A 94 6.61 -17.40 0.82
CA ARG A 94 7.47 -18.11 -0.14
C ARG A 94 8.62 -17.25 -0.68
N ASN A 95 8.40 -15.96 -0.87
CA ASN A 95 9.34 -15.10 -1.58
C ASN A 95 10.17 -14.19 -0.66
N LEU A 96 9.56 -13.64 0.40
CA LEU A 96 10.24 -12.75 1.35
C LEU A 96 10.64 -13.51 2.61
N GLY A 97 9.84 -14.50 3.00
CA GLY A 97 10.08 -15.38 4.14
C GLY A 97 9.03 -15.25 5.25
N ARG A 98 8.93 -16.29 6.08
CA ARG A 98 7.91 -16.44 7.13
C ARG A 98 7.83 -15.27 8.11
N ARG A 99 8.97 -14.62 8.43
CA ARG A 99 9.02 -13.44 9.30
C ARG A 99 8.19 -12.28 8.74
N TYR A 100 8.30 -12.02 7.43
CA TYR A 100 7.62 -10.90 6.78
C TYR A 100 6.14 -11.20 6.57
N ALA A 101 5.80 -12.45 6.25
CA ALA A 101 4.41 -12.89 6.22
C ALA A 101 3.74 -12.74 7.59
N ALA A 102 4.44 -13.08 8.69
CA ALA A 102 3.92 -12.89 10.04
C ALA A 102 3.66 -11.41 10.38
N ARG A 103 4.50 -10.49 9.89
CA ARG A 103 4.27 -9.04 10.05
C ARG A 103 3.09 -8.56 9.20
N ALA A 104 3.00 -9.00 7.95
CA ALA A 104 1.93 -8.60 7.03
C ALA A 104 0.53 -9.05 7.48
N ARG A 105 0.42 -10.10 8.30
CA ARG A 105 -0.86 -10.50 8.92
C ARG A 105 -1.55 -9.39 9.69
N TYR A 106 -0.80 -8.45 10.25
CA TYR A 106 -1.36 -7.33 11.01
C TYR A 106 -1.89 -6.19 10.13
N THR A 107 -1.46 -6.11 8.86
CA THR A 107 -1.91 -5.08 7.91
C THR A 107 -2.78 -5.63 6.80
N ILE A 108 -2.98 -6.94 6.70
CA ILE A 108 -3.79 -7.56 5.63
C ILE A 108 -5.30 -7.54 5.92
N THR A 109 -5.69 -7.38 7.18
CA THR A 109 -7.08 -7.45 7.63
C THR A 109 -8.08 -6.56 6.86
N PRO A 110 -7.71 -5.34 6.38
CA PRO A 110 -8.64 -4.50 5.63
C PRO A 110 -9.03 -5.08 4.27
N LEU A 111 -8.25 -6.02 3.71
CA LEU A 111 -8.64 -6.74 2.48
C LEU A 111 -9.83 -7.68 2.69
N VAL A 112 -10.08 -8.10 3.94
CA VAL A 112 -11.13 -9.07 4.28
C VAL A 112 -12.38 -8.34 4.77
N ASP A 113 -12.22 -7.41 5.70
CA ASP A 113 -13.33 -6.65 6.30
C ASP A 113 -12.94 -5.18 6.50
N PRO A 114 -13.67 -4.22 5.91
CA PRO A 114 -13.40 -2.80 6.09
C PRO A 114 -13.58 -2.32 7.54
N ALA A 115 -14.35 -3.02 8.38
CA ALA A 115 -14.44 -2.71 9.81
C ALA A 115 -13.09 -2.85 10.51
N ASN A 116 -12.22 -3.74 10.01
CA ASN A 116 -10.89 -4.00 10.56
C ASN A 116 -9.84 -2.98 10.10
N ALA A 117 -10.16 -2.07 9.18
CA ALA A 117 -9.26 -0.99 8.78
C ALA A 117 -8.85 -0.10 9.96
N ARG A 118 -9.74 0.07 10.93
CA ARG A 118 -9.45 0.79 12.19
C ARG A 118 -8.53 0.01 13.12
N GLU A 119 -8.51 -1.32 13.04
CA GLU A 119 -7.62 -2.14 13.86
C GLU A 119 -6.20 -2.12 13.31
N THR A 120 -6.01 -1.90 12.02
CA THR A 120 -4.68 -1.83 11.40
C THR A 120 -3.83 -0.71 12.03
N SER A 121 -4.42 0.43 12.39
CA SER A 121 -3.67 1.52 13.05
C SER A 121 -3.14 1.14 14.44
N LEU A 122 -3.70 0.12 15.11
CA LEU A 122 -3.21 -0.37 16.41
C LEU A 122 -1.84 -1.05 16.30
N TYR A 123 -1.43 -1.44 15.09
CA TYR A 123 -0.17 -2.14 14.85
C TYR A 123 0.94 -1.22 14.34
N VAL A 124 0.69 0.09 14.19
CA VAL A 124 1.69 1.06 13.72
C VAL A 124 2.95 1.02 14.58
N GLU A 125 2.81 1.13 15.90
CA GLU A 125 3.96 1.10 16.82
C GLU A 125 4.69 -0.26 16.82
N ALA A 126 3.93 -1.36 16.79
CA ALA A 126 4.49 -2.71 16.85
C ALA A 126 5.27 -3.09 15.57
N LEU A 127 4.80 -2.61 14.41
CA LEU A 127 5.44 -2.83 13.13
C LEU A 127 6.52 -1.79 12.83
N GLY A 128 6.45 -0.61 13.42
CA GLY A 128 7.41 0.48 13.25
C GLY A 128 7.63 0.79 11.77
N GLU A 129 8.90 0.85 11.37
CA GLU A 129 9.31 1.11 9.97
C GLU A 129 8.75 0.11 8.96
N ASP A 130 8.34 -1.09 9.38
CA ASP A 130 7.78 -2.10 8.49
C ASP A 130 6.25 -1.97 8.31
N PHE A 131 5.57 -1.02 8.95
CA PHE A 131 4.12 -0.88 8.83
C PHE A 131 3.63 -0.61 7.39
N LEU A 132 4.17 0.42 6.72
CA LEU A 132 3.82 0.70 5.33
C LEU A 132 4.43 -0.35 4.36
N PRO A 133 5.68 -0.83 4.55
CA PRO A 133 6.24 -1.91 3.74
C PRO A 133 5.40 -3.18 3.76
N THR A 134 4.78 -3.57 4.88
CA THR A 134 3.91 -4.75 4.89
C THR A 134 2.67 -4.58 4.00
N MET A 135 2.17 -3.36 3.84
CA MET A 135 1.09 -3.07 2.90
C MET A 135 1.57 -3.19 1.45
N VAL A 136 2.76 -2.67 1.13
CA VAL A 136 3.37 -2.82 -0.20
C VAL A 136 3.61 -4.30 -0.53
N TRP A 137 4.15 -5.10 0.40
CA TRP A 137 4.35 -6.55 0.20
C TRP A 137 3.04 -7.28 -0.03
N THR A 138 1.96 -6.86 0.64
CA THR A 138 0.63 -7.44 0.44
C THR A 138 0.11 -7.13 -0.95
N VAL A 139 0.26 -5.89 -1.43
CA VAL A 139 -0.12 -5.50 -2.80
C VAL A 139 0.69 -6.29 -3.84
N ALA A 140 2.00 -6.46 -3.63
CA ALA A 140 2.83 -7.31 -4.48
C ALA A 140 2.31 -8.76 -4.51
N GLY A 141 2.00 -9.33 -3.34
CA GLY A 141 1.39 -10.65 -3.23
C GLY A 141 0.06 -10.77 -3.97
N LEU A 142 -0.79 -9.74 -3.91
CA LEU A 142 -2.05 -9.70 -4.66
C LEU A 142 -1.82 -9.64 -6.18
N VAL A 143 -0.91 -8.79 -6.65
CA VAL A 143 -0.60 -8.68 -8.09
C VAL A 143 -0.03 -10.00 -8.62
N ALA A 144 0.84 -10.67 -7.86
CA ALA A 144 1.42 -11.95 -8.27
C ALA A 144 0.38 -13.10 -8.29
N GLU A 145 -0.54 -13.13 -7.34
CA GLU A 145 -1.53 -14.21 -7.21
C GLU A 145 -2.77 -13.98 -8.09
N PHE A 146 -3.03 -12.73 -8.45
CA PHE A 146 -4.16 -12.29 -9.27
C PHE A 146 -3.65 -11.34 -10.36
N PRO A 147 -2.86 -11.83 -11.34
CA PRO A 147 -2.29 -10.97 -12.37
C PRO A 147 -3.38 -10.37 -13.26
N ALA A 148 -3.15 -9.13 -13.68
CA ALA A 148 -3.91 -8.52 -14.76
C ALA A 148 -3.45 -9.06 -16.13
N ASP A 149 -4.19 -8.70 -17.19
CA ASP A 149 -3.79 -9.06 -18.56
C ASP A 149 -2.48 -8.37 -18.96
N ASP A 150 -2.24 -7.15 -18.46
CA ASP A 150 -0.97 -6.44 -18.59
C ASP A 150 -0.06 -6.79 -17.39
N ALA A 151 1.11 -7.36 -17.68
CA ALA A 151 2.06 -7.80 -16.66
C ALA A 151 2.75 -6.64 -15.92
N ASP A 152 2.79 -5.44 -16.51
CA ASP A 152 3.39 -4.26 -15.89
C ASP A 152 2.37 -3.47 -15.04
N GLU A 153 1.11 -3.91 -15.05
CA GLU A 153 0.01 -3.27 -14.34
C GLU A 153 0.00 -3.64 -12.86
N VAL A 154 0.06 -2.62 -12.01
CA VAL A 154 -0.29 -2.74 -10.58
C VAL A 154 -1.80 -2.53 -10.48
N TRP A 155 -2.59 -3.54 -10.82
CA TRP A 155 -4.05 -3.38 -10.96
C TRP A 155 -4.78 -2.79 -9.74
N PRO A 156 -4.36 -3.01 -8.47
CA PRO A 156 -5.02 -2.35 -7.34
C PRO A 156 -4.96 -0.83 -7.43
N ARG A 157 -3.85 -0.29 -7.98
CA ARG A 157 -3.69 1.12 -8.28
C ARG A 157 -4.66 1.56 -9.36
N THR A 158 -4.68 0.88 -10.51
CA THR A 158 -5.55 1.23 -11.64
C THR A 158 -7.01 1.34 -11.18
N ARG A 159 -7.47 0.37 -10.39
CA ARG A 159 -8.84 0.34 -9.86
C ARG A 159 -9.11 1.46 -8.85
N ALA A 160 -8.13 1.80 -8.02
CA ALA A 160 -8.25 2.93 -7.10
C ALA A 160 -8.35 4.27 -7.86
N ASP A 161 -7.49 4.48 -8.87
CA ASP A 161 -7.51 5.68 -9.72
C ASP A 161 -8.88 5.82 -10.43
N GLU A 162 -9.41 4.72 -10.98
CA GLU A 162 -10.75 4.70 -11.59
C GLU A 162 -11.89 4.99 -10.60
N ALA A 163 -11.77 4.57 -9.35
CA ALA A 163 -12.78 4.86 -8.32
C ALA A 163 -12.78 6.34 -7.95
N ARG A 164 -11.59 6.95 -7.88
CA ARG A 164 -11.42 8.38 -7.56
C ARG A 164 -11.98 9.30 -8.65
N THR A 165 -11.80 8.96 -9.93
CA THR A 165 -12.36 9.75 -11.05
C THR A 165 -13.89 9.70 -11.17
N ARG A 166 -14.55 8.74 -10.51
CA ARG A 166 -16.01 8.57 -10.51
C ARG A 166 -16.74 9.31 -9.39
N THR A 167 -16.00 9.89 -8.45
CA THR A 167 -16.54 10.59 -7.26
C THR A 167 -16.55 12.09 -7.49
#